data_AF-A0A437SVL1-F1
#
_entry.id   AF-A0A437SVL1-F1
#
_cell.length_a   1.000
_cell.length_b   1.000
_cell.length_c   1.000
_cell.angle_alpha   90.00
_cell.angle_beta   90.00
_cell.angle_gamma   90.00
#
_symmetry.space_group_name_H-M   'P 1'
#
loop_
_entity.id
_entity.type
_entity.pdbx_description
1 polymer ?
#
loop_
_entity_poly.entity_id
_entity_poly.type
_entity_poly.pdbx_seq_one_letter_code
_entity_poly.pdbx_strand_id
1 'polypeptide(L)'
;MRLQDIITPEMKMGRPDFENTVFLLKTQPTALNIKQFALQGNLYPEPIDDVAWALPAYLSDDYNVFFVFAPNILGHWSIFCSQVEIENGNDITAMSELVPIGTGLNAINAVSPSAAIELIAYLKTWESNKLGYFDENIWKKMV
;
A
#
# COMPACT_ATOMS: atom_id res chain seq x y z
N MET A 1 -13.01 -33.87 -1.86
CA MET A 1 -13.14 -32.78 -0.87
C MET A 1 -12.95 -31.48 -1.64
N ARG A 2 -14.02 -30.70 -1.89
CA ARG A 2 -13.88 -29.38 -2.53
C ARG A 2 -13.31 -28.44 -1.49
N LEU A 3 -12.12 -27.90 -1.74
CA LEU A 3 -11.66 -26.71 -1.03
C LEU A 3 -12.77 -25.68 -1.23
N GLN A 4 -13.39 -25.19 -0.16
CA GLN A 4 -14.14 -23.95 -0.26
C GLN A 4 -13.10 -22.92 -0.70
N ASP A 5 -13.27 -22.35 -1.88
CA ASP A 5 -12.39 -21.30 -2.37
C ASP A 5 -12.49 -20.13 -1.39
N ILE A 6 -11.54 -20.05 -0.44
CA ILE A 6 -11.44 -18.94 0.48
C ILE A 6 -11.00 -17.75 -0.36
N ILE A 7 -11.93 -16.86 -0.68
CA ILE A 7 -11.63 -15.60 -1.37
C ILE A 7 -10.87 -14.71 -0.38
N THR A 8 -9.57 -14.55 -0.60
CA THR A 8 -8.75 -13.61 0.18
C THR A 8 -8.94 -12.18 -0.32
N PRO A 9 -8.71 -11.14 0.51
CA PRO A 9 -8.95 -9.75 0.11
C PRO A 9 -8.28 -9.37 -1.21
N GLU A 10 -7.02 -9.76 -1.41
CA GLU A 10 -6.26 -9.46 -2.63
C GLU A 10 -6.86 -10.07 -3.91
N MET A 11 -7.61 -11.18 -3.81
CA MET A 11 -8.29 -11.79 -4.96
C MET A 11 -9.46 -10.93 -5.47
N LYS A 12 -9.85 -9.90 -4.71
CA LYS A 12 -10.93 -8.97 -5.06
C LYS A 12 -10.41 -7.72 -5.78
N MET A 13 -9.11 -7.60 -6.04
CA MET A 13 -8.56 -6.45 -6.76
C MET A 13 -9.32 -6.20 -8.09
N GLY A 14 -9.64 -4.94 -8.33
CA GLY A 14 -10.49 -4.46 -9.42
C GLY A 14 -12.00 -4.42 -9.09
N ARG A 15 -12.42 -4.85 -7.89
CA ARG A 15 -13.83 -4.82 -7.47
C ARG A 15 -14.10 -3.73 -6.43
N PRO A 16 -15.34 -3.21 -6.34
CA PRO A 16 -15.71 -2.19 -5.35
C PRO A 16 -15.54 -2.65 -3.89
N ASP A 17 -15.76 -3.94 -3.61
CA ASP A 17 -15.62 -4.48 -2.25
C ASP A 17 -14.15 -4.56 -1.79
N PHE A 18 -13.18 -4.41 -2.70
CA PHE A 18 -11.77 -4.31 -2.36
C PHE A 18 -11.35 -2.89 -1.96
N GLU A 19 -12.08 -1.84 -2.35
CA GLU A 19 -11.65 -0.43 -2.23
C GLU A 19 -11.28 -0.02 -0.80
N ASN A 20 -11.98 -0.57 0.19
CA ASN A 20 -11.75 -0.30 1.60
C ASN A 20 -10.68 -1.21 2.23
N THR A 21 -9.96 -2.01 1.45
CA THR A 21 -8.91 -2.86 2.01
C THR A 21 -7.73 -1.99 2.46
N VAL A 22 -7.23 -2.24 3.66
CA VAL A 22 -5.99 -1.64 4.18
C VAL A 22 -4.95 -2.72 4.41
N PHE A 23 -3.68 -2.31 4.44
CA PHE A 23 -2.59 -3.17 4.89
C PHE A 23 -2.12 -2.68 6.26
N LEU A 24 -2.41 -3.45 7.30
CA LEU A 24 -2.02 -3.14 8.67
C LEU A 24 -0.64 -3.71 8.97
N LEU A 25 0.20 -2.92 9.61
CA LEU A 25 1.55 -3.32 10.01
C LEU A 25 1.52 -3.94 11.40
N LYS A 26 2.31 -5.00 11.58
CA LYS A 26 2.45 -5.68 12.87
C LYS A 26 3.46 -5.00 13.80
N THR A 27 4.32 -4.17 13.22
CA THR A 27 5.34 -3.43 13.95
C THR A 27 5.41 -2.00 13.42
N GLN A 28 5.78 -1.07 14.29
CA GLN A 28 6.08 0.30 13.91
C GLN A 28 7.31 0.32 12.98
N PRO A 29 7.24 0.98 11.82
CA PRO A 29 8.39 1.32 11.01
C PRO A 29 9.34 2.29 11.72
N THR A 30 10.64 2.00 11.61
CA THR A 30 11.76 2.75 12.18
C THR A 30 12.94 2.67 11.22
N ALA A 31 13.93 3.56 11.35
CA ALA A 31 15.16 3.48 10.55
C ALA A 31 15.87 2.10 10.64
N LEU A 32 15.68 1.35 11.74
CA LEU A 32 16.28 0.04 11.94
C LEU A 32 15.59 -1.09 11.16
N ASN A 33 14.29 -0.97 10.88
CA ASN A 33 13.50 -2.03 10.24
C ASN A 33 12.86 -1.63 8.90
N ILE A 34 12.89 -0.35 8.52
CA ILE A 34 12.18 0.16 7.33
C ILE A 34 12.62 -0.54 6.03
N LYS A 35 13.88 -0.98 5.96
CA LYS A 35 14.42 -1.72 4.81
C LYS A 35 13.77 -3.09 4.58
N GLN A 36 13.03 -3.61 5.55
CA GLN A 36 12.24 -4.85 5.39
C GLN A 36 11.06 -4.67 4.42
N PHE A 37 10.64 -3.42 4.19
CA PHE A 37 9.55 -3.05 3.29
C PHE A 37 10.04 -2.65 1.89
N ALA A 38 11.18 -3.19 1.44
CA ALA A 38 11.71 -2.88 0.12
C ALA A 38 10.81 -3.43 -0.99
N LEU A 39 10.61 -2.64 -2.04
CA LEU A 39 10.12 -3.10 -3.35
C LEU A 39 11.30 -3.38 -4.28
N GLN A 40 11.14 -4.34 -5.20
CA GLN A 40 12.14 -4.68 -6.22
C GLN A 40 13.54 -4.98 -5.66
N GLY A 41 13.63 -5.33 -4.37
CA GLY A 41 14.87 -5.69 -3.66
C GLY A 41 15.75 -4.50 -3.22
N ASN A 42 15.58 -3.30 -3.77
CA ASN A 42 16.44 -2.16 -3.45
C ASN A 42 15.72 -0.80 -3.36
N LEU A 43 14.42 -0.73 -3.60
CA LEU A 43 13.64 0.49 -3.43
C LEU A 43 13.06 0.50 -2.01
N TYR A 44 13.58 1.38 -1.15
CA TYR A 44 13.23 1.43 0.27
C TYR A 44 12.31 2.60 0.58
N PRO A 45 11.44 2.50 1.60
CA PRO A 45 10.72 3.67 2.06
C PRO A 45 11.68 4.71 2.63
N GLU A 46 11.42 5.97 2.31
CA GLU A 46 12.15 7.14 2.78
C GLU A 46 11.27 7.98 3.71
N PRO A 47 11.84 8.69 4.70
CA PRO A 47 11.05 9.50 5.61
C PRO A 47 10.42 10.69 4.86
N ILE A 48 9.13 10.93 5.09
CA ILE A 48 8.43 12.17 4.69
C ILE A 48 8.65 13.23 5.78
N ASP A 49 8.47 12.81 7.03
CA ASP A 49 8.65 13.59 8.25
C ASP A 49 9.05 12.67 9.42
N ASP A 50 8.93 13.15 10.66
CA ASP A 50 9.30 12.41 11.86
C ASP A 50 8.41 11.17 12.14
N VAL A 51 7.25 11.06 11.50
CA VAL A 51 6.19 10.08 11.81
C VAL A 51 5.80 9.25 10.58
N ALA A 52 6.07 9.69 9.35
CA ALA A 52 5.64 9.02 8.14
C ALA A 52 6.79 8.67 7.19
N TRP A 53 6.60 7.60 6.43
CA TRP A 53 7.52 7.16 5.37
C TRP A 53 6.77 7.03 4.05
N ALA A 54 7.44 7.29 2.93
CA ALA A 54 6.91 7.11 1.60
C ALA A 54 7.77 6.16 0.78
N LEU A 55 7.14 5.35 -0.07
CA LEU A 55 7.79 4.44 -0.99
C LEU A 55 7.10 4.56 -2.35
N PRO A 56 7.81 4.83 -3.45
CA PRO A 56 7.20 4.82 -4.78
C PRO A 56 6.62 3.43 -5.07
N ALA A 57 5.31 3.35 -5.30
CA ALA A 57 4.62 2.10 -5.59
C ALA A 57 4.38 1.92 -7.09
N TYR A 58 4.03 3.01 -7.78
CA TYR A 58 3.86 3.04 -9.22
C TYR A 58 4.31 4.39 -9.75
N LEU A 59 5.17 4.38 -10.78
CA LEU A 59 5.65 5.58 -11.44
C LEU A 59 5.41 5.46 -12.94
N SER A 60 4.85 6.51 -13.54
CA SER A 60 4.66 6.66 -14.98
C SER A 60 4.63 8.14 -15.35
N ASP A 61 4.59 8.45 -16.64
CA ASP A 61 4.62 9.84 -17.11
C ASP A 61 3.39 10.65 -16.61
N ASP A 62 2.22 10.01 -16.50
CA ASP A 62 0.95 10.70 -16.24
C ASP A 62 0.32 10.36 -14.87
N TYR A 63 0.77 9.28 -14.22
CA TYR A 63 0.16 8.80 -12.99
C TYR A 63 1.20 8.16 -12.05
N ASN A 64 1.40 8.78 -10.90
CA ASN A 64 2.35 8.34 -9.89
C ASN A 64 1.64 8.10 -8.56
N VAL A 65 1.94 6.97 -7.93
CA VAL A 65 1.36 6.57 -6.64
C VAL A 65 2.47 6.12 -5.70
N PHE A 66 2.41 6.62 -4.48
CA PHE A 66 3.31 6.26 -3.40
C PHE A 66 2.53 5.50 -2.33
N PHE A 67 3.17 4.48 -1.76
CA PHE A 67 2.77 3.92 -0.48
C PHE A 67 3.24 4.84 0.64
N VAL A 68 2.32 5.18 1.55
CA VAL A 68 2.57 6.00 2.74
C VAL A 68 2.36 5.15 3.97
N PHE A 69 3.40 5.06 4.80
CA PHE A 69 3.44 4.31 6.05
C PHE A 69 3.22 5.29 7.20
N ALA A 70 2.11 5.17 7.91
CA ALA A 70 1.75 6.10 8.99
C ALA A 70 0.78 5.48 10.02
N PRO A 71 0.72 6.00 11.26
CA PRO A 71 -0.15 5.51 12.34
C PRO A 71 -1.60 6.02 12.22
N ASN A 72 -2.25 5.78 11.09
CA ASN A 72 -3.50 6.46 10.72
C ASN A 72 -4.78 5.69 11.07
N ILE A 73 -4.69 4.46 11.58
CA ILE A 73 -5.86 3.61 11.86
C ILE A 73 -5.86 3.13 13.29
N LEU A 74 -6.72 3.71 14.16
CA LEU A 74 -6.96 3.22 15.54
C LEU A 74 -5.67 2.95 16.35
N GLY A 75 -4.62 3.76 16.15
CA GLY A 75 -3.30 3.56 16.80
C GLY A 75 -2.43 2.45 16.18
N HIS A 76 -2.88 1.81 15.11
CA HIS A 76 -2.10 0.90 14.28
C HIS A 76 -1.39 1.64 13.17
N TRP A 77 -0.17 1.19 12.89
CA TRP A 77 0.54 1.53 11.68
C TRP A 77 -0.08 0.82 10.47
N SER A 78 -0.14 1.53 9.37
CA SER A 78 -0.81 1.08 8.15
C SER A 78 -0.12 1.65 6.92
N ILE A 79 -0.35 0.99 5.79
CA ILE A 79 0.03 1.49 4.47
C ILE A 79 -1.22 2.04 3.79
N PHE A 80 -1.11 3.25 3.25
CA PHE A 80 -2.10 3.91 2.39
C PHE A 80 -1.45 4.28 1.05
N CYS A 81 -2.27 4.63 0.07
CA CYS A 81 -1.80 5.19 -1.18
C CYS A 81 -2.02 6.71 -1.20
N SER A 82 -1.07 7.43 -1.80
CA SER A 82 -1.21 8.82 -2.20
C SER A 82 -0.86 8.94 -3.67
N GLN A 83 -1.67 9.65 -4.45
CA GLN A 83 -1.23 10.13 -5.74
C GLN A 83 -0.20 11.24 -5.54
N VAL A 84 0.78 11.32 -6.43
CA VAL A 84 1.89 12.28 -6.35
C VAL A 84 2.06 12.98 -7.69
N GLU A 85 2.27 14.29 -7.65
CA GLU A 85 2.71 15.07 -8.81
C GLU A 85 4.23 15.20 -8.76
N ILE A 86 4.89 14.85 -9.87
CA ILE A 86 6.35 14.89 -10.01
C ILE A 86 6.69 15.84 -11.16
N GLU A 87 7.43 16.89 -10.87
CA GLU A 87 7.99 17.83 -11.83
C GLU A 87 9.51 17.65 -11.94
N ASN A 88 10.11 18.18 -13.02
CA ASN A 88 11.56 18.15 -13.26
C ASN A 88 12.23 16.76 -13.16
N GLY A 89 11.45 15.68 -13.26
CA GLY A 89 11.88 14.29 -13.20
C GLY A 89 12.02 13.70 -11.79
N ASN A 90 12.04 14.51 -10.73
CA ASN A 90 12.18 14.02 -9.35
C ASN A 90 11.61 14.93 -8.26
N ASP A 91 11.11 16.12 -8.60
CA ASP A 91 10.57 17.06 -7.62
C ASP A 91 9.11 16.70 -7.31
N ILE A 92 8.85 16.20 -6.11
CA ILE A 92 7.47 16.00 -5.64
C ILE A 92 6.87 17.36 -5.30
N THR A 93 5.91 17.83 -6.10
CA THR A 93 5.29 19.16 -5.95
C THR A 93 3.96 19.10 -5.21
N ALA A 94 3.25 17.98 -5.28
CA ALA A 94 2.00 17.76 -4.56
C ALA A 94 1.77 16.28 -4.21
N MET A 95 1.03 16.06 -3.12
CA MET A 95 0.52 14.75 -2.72
C MET A 95 -0.98 14.86 -2.43
N SER A 96 -1.76 13.89 -2.89
CA SER A 96 -3.20 13.82 -2.60
C SER A 96 -3.48 13.45 -1.15
N GLU A 97 -4.77 13.49 -0.77
CA GLU A 97 -5.24 12.80 0.43
C GLU A 97 -4.92 11.30 0.39
N LEU A 98 -4.75 10.71 1.57
CA LEU A 98 -4.46 9.28 1.72
C LEU A 98 -5.72 8.45 1.46
N VAL A 99 -5.60 7.45 0.60
CA VAL A 99 -6.66 6.48 0.31
C VAL A 99 -6.22 5.06 0.68
N PRO A 100 -7.15 4.15 1.05
CA PRO A 100 -6.80 2.78 1.37
C PRO A 100 -6.05 2.10 0.22
N ILE A 101 -5.20 1.11 0.51
CA ILE A 101 -4.46 0.40 -0.55
C ILE A 101 -5.41 -0.25 -1.56
N GLY A 102 -6.61 -0.65 -1.14
CA GLY A 102 -7.62 -1.19 -2.05
C GLY A 102 -8.00 -0.22 -3.15
N THR A 103 -8.25 1.03 -2.77
CA THR A 103 -8.58 2.12 -3.71
C THR A 103 -7.38 2.43 -4.61
N GLY A 104 -6.18 2.59 -4.04
CA GLY A 104 -4.99 2.88 -4.83
C GLY A 104 -4.61 1.78 -5.82
N LEU A 105 -4.68 0.51 -5.40
CA LEU A 105 -4.39 -0.64 -6.25
C LEU A 105 -5.47 -0.86 -7.32
N ASN A 106 -6.74 -0.55 -7.05
CA ASN A 106 -7.78 -0.52 -8.08
C ASN A 106 -7.47 0.52 -9.16
N ALA A 107 -7.04 1.72 -8.75
CA ALA A 107 -6.66 2.78 -9.67
C ALA A 107 -5.43 2.39 -10.52
N ILE A 108 -4.39 1.80 -9.89
CA ILE A 108 -3.23 1.26 -10.62
C ILE A 108 -3.66 0.14 -11.56
N ASN A 109 -4.55 -0.77 -11.14
CA ASN A 109 -5.03 -1.85 -11.98
C ASN A 109 -5.78 -1.36 -13.23
N ALA A 110 -6.48 -0.22 -13.14
CA ALA A 110 -7.17 0.38 -14.27
C ALA A 110 -6.21 0.88 -15.36
N VAL A 111 -5.01 1.33 -14.98
CA VAL A 111 -3.99 1.84 -15.92
C VAL A 111 -2.91 0.80 -16.28
N SER A 112 -2.54 -0.05 -15.33
CA SER A 112 -1.51 -1.08 -15.46
C SER A 112 -1.85 -2.31 -14.59
N PRO A 113 -2.62 -3.27 -15.14
CA PRO A 113 -2.98 -4.51 -14.43
C PRO A 113 -1.76 -5.30 -13.94
N SER A 114 -0.68 -5.35 -14.73
CA SER A 114 0.54 -6.07 -14.35
C SER A 114 1.24 -5.45 -13.15
N ALA A 115 1.31 -4.11 -13.07
CA ALA A 115 1.93 -3.43 -11.94
C ALA A 115 1.12 -3.65 -10.66
N ALA A 116 -0.22 -3.62 -10.76
CA ALA A 116 -1.08 -3.90 -9.61
C ALA A 116 -0.90 -5.34 -9.08
N ILE A 117 -0.79 -6.33 -9.97
CA ILE A 117 -0.48 -7.73 -9.60
C ILE A 117 0.88 -7.83 -8.90
N GLU A 118 1.90 -7.14 -9.41
CA GLU A 118 3.24 -7.14 -8.79
C GLU A 118 3.21 -6.54 -7.38
N LEU A 119 2.50 -5.42 -7.19
CA LEU A 119 2.34 -4.80 -5.88
C LEU A 119 1.61 -5.70 -4.88
N ILE A 120 0.55 -6.39 -5.32
CA ILE A 120 -0.10 -7.42 -4.50
C ILE A 120 0.90 -8.51 -4.10
N ALA A 121 1.73 -8.99 -5.04
CA ALA A 121 2.73 -10.01 -4.73
C ALA A 121 3.73 -9.53 -3.65
N TYR A 122 4.20 -8.28 -3.72
CA TYR A 122 5.06 -7.71 -2.68
C TYR A 122 4.38 -7.61 -1.32
N LEU A 123 3.14 -7.11 -1.26
CA LEU A 123 2.35 -7.05 -0.03
C LEU A 123 2.15 -8.46 0.57
N LYS A 124 1.95 -9.48 -0.28
CA LYS A 124 1.87 -10.89 0.15
C LYS A 124 3.21 -11.42 0.66
N THR A 125 4.34 -11.02 0.07
CA THR A 125 5.66 -11.33 0.62
C THR A 125 5.83 -10.71 2.00
N TRP A 126 5.43 -9.46 2.20
CA TRP A 126 5.46 -8.80 3.51
C TRP A 126 4.54 -9.49 4.53
N GLU A 127 3.34 -9.91 4.13
CA GLU A 127 2.44 -10.70 4.96
C GLU A 127 3.04 -12.06 5.37
N SER A 128 3.63 -12.77 4.42
CA SER A 128 4.32 -14.05 4.67
C SER A 128 5.47 -13.89 5.67
N ASN A 129 6.24 -12.79 5.53
CA ASN A 129 7.32 -12.40 6.43
C ASN A 129 6.84 -11.79 7.76
N LYS A 130 5.53 -11.79 8.01
CA LYS A 130 4.91 -11.30 9.25
C LYS A 130 5.12 -9.81 9.50
N LEU A 131 5.28 -9.01 8.45
CA LEU A 131 5.40 -7.55 8.54
C LEU A 131 4.03 -6.86 8.63
N GLY A 132 3.01 -7.46 8.04
CA GLY A 132 1.64 -6.94 8.06
C GLY A 132 0.60 -7.95 7.61
N TYR A 133 -0.61 -7.48 7.31
CA TYR A 133 -1.73 -8.28 6.79
C TYR A 133 -2.79 -7.37 6.16
N PHE A 134 -3.58 -7.93 5.25
CA PHE A 134 -4.75 -7.25 4.67
C PHE A 134 -5.94 -7.28 5.64
N ASP A 135 -6.62 -6.14 5.82
CA ASP A 135 -7.85 -6.04 6.60
C ASP A 135 -8.92 -5.25 5.81
N GLU A 136 -10.06 -5.90 5.53
CA GLU A 136 -11.21 -5.31 4.85
C GLU A 136 -12.33 -4.86 5.82
N ASN A 137 -12.16 -5.15 7.11
CA ASN A 137 -13.19 -4.97 8.15
C ASN A 137 -12.79 -3.95 9.22
N ILE A 138 -11.56 -3.41 9.18
CA ILE A 138 -11.06 -2.46 10.19
C ILE A 138 -11.98 -1.24 10.34
N TRP A 139 -12.59 -0.78 9.24
CA TRP A 139 -13.52 0.34 9.21
C TRP A 139 -14.79 0.09 10.01
N LYS A 140 -15.24 -1.16 10.09
CA LYS A 140 -16.41 -1.54 10.92
C LYS A 140 -16.15 -1.38 12.42
N LYS A 141 -14.89 -1.26 12.83
CA LYS A 141 -14.49 -1.02 14.23
C LYS A 141 -14.38 0.46 14.58
N MET A 142 -14.56 1.36 13.61
CA MET A 142 -14.52 2.82 13.81
C MET A 142 -15.90 3.43 14.07
N VAL A 143 -16.96 2.62 13.94
CA VAL A 143 -18.37 3.01 14.12
C VAL A 143 -18.89 2.50 15.45
#